data_AF-K1Q1D6-F1
#
_entry.id   AF-K1Q1D6-F1
#
_cell.length_a   1.000
_cell.length_b   1.000
_cell.length_c   1.000
_cell.angle_alpha   90.00
_cell.angle_beta   90.00
_cell.angle_gamma   90.00
#
_symmetry.space_group_name_H-M   'P 1'
#
loop_
_entity.id
_entity.type
_entity.pdbx_description
1 polymer ?
#
loop_
_entity_poly.entity_id
_entity_poly.type
_entity_poly.pdbx_seq_one_letter_code
_entity_poly.pdbx_strand_id
1 'polypeptide(L)'
;MSDPLGVGAIVLTTDNKVMFLKRSKHCAEAPELWDVPGGHPEPQEIIGKIPLEEIKMPELNDQRVVRELYDSILREVVDEVNVPISFLSQPNFIGVAQNISAGKRPSSEFIISCSLSSTEVRDLYNKGSQEEAEESTHIQFVDRETVLDLTPDTDMWSTLAPSAKGCIMLYKLHN
;
A
#
# COMPACT_ATOMS: atom_id res chain seq x y z
N MET A 1 -1.33 8.57 -21.99
CA MET A 1 -1.99 8.08 -20.77
C MET A 1 -1.69 9.08 -19.65
N SER A 2 -2.47 9.09 -18.57
CA SER A 2 -2.25 10.02 -17.45
C SER A 2 -1.17 9.55 -16.47
N ASP A 3 -0.85 8.26 -16.46
CA ASP A 3 0.21 7.61 -15.68
C ASP A 3 0.32 8.09 -14.22
N PRO A 4 -0.79 8.08 -13.44
CA PRO A 4 -0.75 8.48 -12.04
C PRO A 4 0.17 7.56 -11.24
N LEU A 5 0.96 8.16 -10.35
CA LEU A 5 1.87 7.44 -9.47
C LEU A 5 1.12 6.93 -8.24
N GLY A 6 1.12 5.62 -8.04
CA GLY A 6 0.64 4.99 -6.80
C GLY A 6 1.74 4.86 -5.73
N VAL A 7 1.32 4.47 -4.54
CA VAL A 7 2.20 4.01 -3.45
C VAL A 7 1.70 2.68 -2.91
N GLY A 8 2.62 1.79 -2.53
CA GLY A 8 2.30 0.50 -1.91
C GLY A 8 3.35 0.08 -0.89
N ALA A 9 2.98 -0.76 0.08
CA ALA A 9 3.93 -1.18 1.11
C ALA A 9 3.81 -2.64 1.57
N ILE A 10 4.96 -3.28 1.74
CA ILE A 10 5.09 -4.44 2.61
C ILE A 10 5.06 -3.96 4.06
N VAL A 11 3.98 -4.25 4.78
CA VAL A 11 3.86 -3.97 6.22
C VAL A 11 4.19 -5.24 7.01
N LEU A 12 5.27 -5.20 7.79
CA LEU A 12 5.77 -6.31 8.62
C LEU A 12 5.35 -6.14 10.07
N THR A 13 4.68 -7.14 10.64
CA THR A 13 4.32 -7.18 12.07
C THR A 13 5.46 -7.70 12.94
N THR A 14 5.38 -7.51 14.26
CA THR A 14 6.42 -7.96 15.21
C THR A 14 6.63 -9.48 15.25
N ASP A 15 5.64 -10.24 14.80
CA ASP A 15 5.69 -11.70 14.66
C ASP A 15 6.11 -12.15 13.24
N ASN A 16 6.80 -11.27 12.50
CA ASN A 16 7.39 -11.53 11.17
C ASN A 16 6.39 -11.98 10.11
N LYS A 17 5.20 -11.36 10.09
CA LYS A 17 4.21 -11.59 9.04
C LYS A 17 4.01 -10.35 8.17
N VAL A 18 3.79 -10.59 6.89
CA VAL A 18 3.39 -9.58 5.91
C VAL A 18 1.88 -9.52 5.85
N MET A 19 1.35 -8.32 5.88
CA MET A 19 -0.08 -8.02 5.77
C MET A 19 -0.56 -8.02 4.32
N PHE A 20 -1.77 -8.56 4.11
CA PHE A 20 -2.49 -8.52 2.84
C PHE A 20 -3.96 -8.17 3.06
N LEU A 21 -4.55 -7.41 2.13
CA LEU A 21 -5.95 -7.00 2.14
C LEU A 21 -6.69 -7.61 0.94
N LYS A 22 -7.89 -8.15 1.17
CA LYS A 22 -8.74 -8.68 0.10
C LYS A 22 -9.60 -7.57 -0.46
N ARG A 23 -9.26 -7.09 -1.66
CA ARG A 23 -10.01 -6.03 -2.36
C ARG A 23 -11.47 -6.41 -2.49
N SER A 24 -12.38 -5.47 -2.22
CA SER A 24 -13.82 -5.72 -2.32
C SER A 24 -14.26 -5.91 -3.78
N LYS A 25 -15.41 -6.53 -3.97
CA LYS A 25 -16.04 -6.66 -5.31
C LYS A 25 -16.45 -5.32 -5.93
N HIS A 26 -16.48 -4.25 -5.13
CA HIS A 26 -16.87 -2.91 -5.55
C HIS A 26 -15.68 -2.09 -6.05
N CYS A 27 -14.45 -2.57 -5.83
CA CYS A 27 -13.25 -1.98 -6.39
C CYS A 27 -13.29 -2.01 -7.92
N ALA A 28 -13.01 -0.88 -8.55
CA ALA A 28 -12.97 -0.78 -10.02
C ALA A 28 -11.79 -1.57 -10.62
N GLU A 29 -10.67 -1.66 -9.91
CA GLU A 29 -9.46 -2.38 -10.33
C GLU A 29 -9.20 -3.58 -9.42
N ALA A 30 -8.82 -4.71 -10.03
CA ALA A 30 -8.43 -5.95 -9.36
C ALA A 30 -9.42 -6.41 -8.25
N PRO A 31 -10.76 -6.43 -8.51
CA PRO A 31 -11.73 -6.84 -7.50
C PRO A 31 -11.46 -8.27 -7.05
N GLU A 32 -11.67 -8.53 -5.75
CA GLU A 32 -11.49 -9.85 -5.14
C GLU A 32 -10.06 -10.42 -5.24
N LEU A 33 -9.06 -9.62 -5.59
CA LEU A 33 -7.65 -10.02 -5.48
C LEU A 33 -7.07 -9.61 -4.12
N TRP A 34 -6.04 -10.31 -3.68
CA TRP A 34 -5.25 -9.91 -2.52
C TRP A 34 -4.26 -8.83 -2.94
N ASP A 35 -4.18 -7.76 -2.16
CA ASP A 35 -3.27 -6.66 -2.37
C ASP A 35 -2.46 -6.35 -1.09
N VAL A 36 -1.45 -5.52 -1.24
CA VAL A 36 -0.76 -4.88 -0.11
C VAL A 36 -1.44 -3.54 0.18
N PRO A 37 -1.30 -2.97 1.39
CA PRO A 37 -1.78 -1.63 1.67
C PRO A 37 -1.18 -0.59 0.71
N GLY A 38 -1.99 0.36 0.27
CA GLY A 38 -1.55 1.39 -0.67
C GLY A 38 -2.68 2.13 -1.37
N GLY A 39 -2.30 3.15 -2.14
CA GLY A 39 -3.26 4.03 -2.80
C GLY A 39 -2.60 5.07 -3.69
N HIS A 40 -3.23 6.23 -3.85
CA HIS A 40 -2.79 7.26 -4.80
C HIS A 40 -2.69 8.62 -4.10
N PRO A 41 -1.46 9.13 -3.88
CA PRO A 41 -1.27 10.40 -3.20
C PRO A 41 -1.87 11.56 -4.01
N GLU A 42 -2.54 12.48 -3.33
CA GLU A 42 -3.19 13.62 -3.97
C GLU A 42 -2.42 14.93 -3.70
N PRO A 43 -2.16 15.77 -4.72
CA PRO A 43 -1.43 17.04 -4.54
C PRO A 43 -2.05 18.01 -3.53
N GLN A 44 -3.35 17.89 -3.26
CA GLN A 44 -4.07 18.71 -2.30
C GLN A 44 -3.57 18.54 -0.85
N GLU A 45 -2.94 17.41 -0.51
CA GLU A 45 -2.31 17.21 0.81
C GLU A 45 -1.10 18.13 1.01
N ILE A 46 -0.52 18.64 -0.09
CA ILE A 46 0.60 19.57 -0.06
C ILE A 46 0.12 21.02 -0.02
N ILE A 47 -0.85 21.39 -0.85
CA ILE A 47 -1.20 22.80 -1.08
C ILE A 47 -2.56 23.20 -0.50
N GLY A 48 -3.29 22.25 0.08
CA GLY A 48 -4.66 22.41 0.54
C GLY A 48 -5.70 22.14 -0.56
N LYS A 49 -6.97 22.13 -0.16
CA LYS A 49 -8.12 21.90 -1.04
C LYS A 49 -8.38 23.11 -1.95
N ILE A 50 -7.65 23.18 -3.05
CA ILE A 50 -7.91 24.10 -4.16
C ILE A 50 -8.30 23.29 -5.41
N PRO A 51 -9.06 23.87 -6.36
CA PRO A 51 -9.37 23.18 -7.62
C PRO A 51 -8.11 22.70 -8.34
N LEU A 52 -8.15 21.50 -8.92
CA LEU A 52 -7.01 20.87 -9.60
C LEU A 52 -6.43 21.77 -10.70
N GLU A 53 -7.29 22.55 -11.36
CA GLU A 53 -6.94 23.47 -12.44
C GLU A 53 -6.16 24.70 -11.94
N GLU A 54 -6.23 25.00 -10.64
CA GLU A 54 -5.53 26.12 -10.00
C GLU A 54 -4.14 25.73 -9.48
N ILE A 55 -3.82 24.42 -9.43
CA ILE A 55 -2.53 23.91 -8.98
C ILE A 55 -1.42 24.30 -9.96
N LYS A 56 -0.43 25.05 -9.47
CA LYS A 56 0.75 25.41 -10.27
C LYS A 56 1.97 24.64 -9.81
N MET A 57 2.69 24.04 -10.76
CA MET A 57 3.92 23.27 -10.47
C MET A 57 4.94 23.98 -9.57
N PRO A 58 5.21 25.31 -9.71
CA PRO A 58 6.15 26.00 -8.81
C PRO A 58 5.70 26.07 -7.35
N GLU A 59 4.41 25.84 -7.05
CA GLU A 59 3.85 25.82 -5.69
C GLU A 59 4.04 24.45 -5.02
N LEU A 60 4.33 23.40 -5.82
CA LEU A 60 4.69 22.06 -5.37
C LEU A 60 6.19 21.98 -5.10
N ASN A 61 6.59 22.34 -3.89
CA ASN A 61 7.98 22.21 -3.46
C ASN A 61 8.44 20.74 -3.49
N ASP A 62 9.53 20.44 -4.19
CA ASP A 62 10.07 19.08 -4.38
C ASP A 62 10.20 18.28 -3.07
N GLN A 63 10.70 18.91 -1.99
CA GLN A 63 10.85 18.23 -0.70
C GLN A 63 9.50 17.90 -0.06
N ARG A 64 8.50 18.76 -0.26
CA ARG A 64 7.13 18.50 0.21
C ARG A 64 6.45 17.41 -0.59
N VAL A 65 6.71 17.34 -1.90
CA VAL A 65 6.23 16.24 -2.76
C VAL A 65 6.84 14.91 -2.34
N VAL A 66 8.16 14.85 -2.15
CA VAL A 66 8.82 13.62 -1.67
C VAL A 66 8.29 13.22 -0.30
N ARG A 67 8.15 14.18 0.61
CA ARG A 67 7.57 13.92 1.94
C ARG A 67 6.15 13.38 1.84
N GLU A 68 5.34 13.95 0.95
CA GLU A 68 3.98 13.49 0.71
C GLU A 68 3.93 12.03 0.26
N LEU A 69 4.84 11.56 -0.61
CA LEU A 69 4.90 10.15 -1.01
C LEU A 69 5.16 9.18 0.18
N TYR A 70 5.91 9.64 1.19
CA TYR A 70 6.19 8.84 2.40
C TYR A 70 5.06 8.96 3.42
N ASP A 71 4.51 10.17 3.59
CA ASP A 71 3.42 10.42 4.53
C ASP A 71 2.12 9.75 4.04
N SER A 72 1.89 9.70 2.72
CA SER A 72 0.70 9.10 2.12
C SER A 72 0.64 7.60 2.39
N ILE A 73 1.72 6.85 2.16
CA ILE A 73 1.70 5.40 2.36
C ILE A 73 1.49 5.02 3.84
N LEU A 74 1.90 5.88 4.79
CA LEU A 74 1.54 5.69 6.19
C LEU A 74 0.06 5.96 6.44
N ARG A 75 -0.53 6.98 5.80
CA ARG A 75 -1.97 7.25 5.87
C ARG A 75 -2.79 6.12 5.29
N GLU A 76 -2.43 5.58 4.12
CA GLU A 76 -3.14 4.42 3.52
C GLU A 76 -3.21 3.25 4.52
N VAL A 77 -2.11 2.94 5.22
CA VAL A 77 -2.13 1.87 6.25
C VAL A 77 -3.05 2.22 7.42
N VAL A 78 -3.13 3.49 7.83
CA VAL A 78 -4.05 3.93 8.88
C VAL A 78 -5.50 3.82 8.41
N ASP A 79 -5.79 4.29 7.20
CA ASP A 79 -7.13 4.48 6.66
C ASP A 79 -7.76 3.16 6.19
N GLU A 80 -6.95 2.20 5.72
CA GLU A 80 -7.41 0.85 5.35
C GLU A 80 -7.39 -0.15 6.53
N VAL A 81 -6.45 0.00 7.47
CA VAL A 81 -6.15 -1.05 8.48
C VAL A 81 -6.46 -0.64 9.91
N ASN A 82 -6.68 0.64 10.17
CA ASN A 82 -6.90 1.20 11.52
C ASN A 82 -5.68 1.09 12.46
N VAL A 83 -4.47 0.90 11.93
CA VAL A 83 -3.24 0.88 12.74
C VAL A 83 -2.79 2.32 13.00
N PRO A 84 -2.70 2.79 14.26
CA PRO A 84 -2.25 4.15 14.51
C PRO A 84 -0.82 4.37 14.01
N ILE A 85 -0.57 5.52 13.40
CA ILE A 85 0.74 5.88 12.81
C ILE A 85 1.91 5.77 13.80
N SER A 86 1.66 5.93 15.11
CA SER A 86 2.68 5.77 16.16
C SER A 86 3.25 4.35 16.27
N PHE A 87 2.56 3.35 15.73
CA PHE A 87 3.03 1.96 15.66
C PHE A 87 3.75 1.63 14.34
N LEU A 88 3.84 2.58 13.40
CA LEU A 88 4.46 2.38 12.10
C LEU A 88 5.85 3.05 12.07
N SER A 89 6.85 2.34 11.57
CA SER A 89 8.16 2.92 11.30
C SER A 89 8.09 3.90 10.12
N GLN A 90 9.13 4.72 9.96
CA GLN A 90 9.30 5.45 8.71
C GLN A 90 9.35 4.46 7.52
N PRO A 91 8.69 4.75 6.38
CA PRO A 91 8.74 3.90 5.20
C PRO A 91 10.16 3.83 4.64
N ASN A 92 10.59 2.64 4.24
CA ASN A 92 11.83 2.42 3.50
C ASN A 92 11.51 2.18 2.03
N PHE A 93 11.90 3.11 1.15
CA PHE A 93 11.66 2.97 -0.29
C PHE A 93 12.53 1.85 -0.89
N ILE A 94 11.91 0.95 -1.64
CA ILE A 94 12.58 -0.22 -2.24
C ILE A 94 12.58 -0.24 -3.77
N GLY A 95 11.78 0.61 -4.42
CA GLY A 95 11.80 0.75 -5.87
C GLY A 95 10.48 1.21 -6.46
N VAL A 96 10.38 1.16 -7.79
CA VAL A 96 9.16 1.45 -8.54
C VAL A 96 8.78 0.22 -9.35
N ALA A 97 7.53 -0.23 -9.22
CA ALA A 97 6.94 -1.26 -10.05
C ALA A 97 5.94 -0.65 -11.05
N GLN A 98 5.78 -1.26 -12.22
CA GLN A 98 4.82 -0.79 -13.22
C GLN A 98 3.79 -1.88 -13.53
N ASN A 99 2.50 -1.55 -13.34
CA ASN A 99 1.41 -2.45 -13.71
C ASN A 99 1.17 -2.41 -15.23
N ILE A 100 1.76 -3.35 -15.97
CA ILE A 100 1.61 -3.44 -17.43
C ILE A 100 0.22 -3.94 -17.88
N SER A 101 -0.60 -4.47 -16.97
CA SER A 101 -1.91 -5.06 -17.28
C SER A 101 -3.05 -4.03 -17.29
N ALA A 102 -2.92 -2.94 -16.53
CA ALA A 102 -3.91 -1.87 -16.46
C ALA A 102 -3.24 -0.50 -16.52
N GLY A 103 -3.34 0.16 -17.69
CA GLY A 103 -2.93 1.56 -17.86
C GLY A 103 -1.45 1.86 -17.67
N LYS A 104 -0.56 0.86 -17.52
CA LYS A 104 0.90 1.02 -17.34
C LYS A 104 1.27 1.94 -16.18
N ARG A 105 0.45 1.98 -15.13
CA ARG A 105 0.62 2.88 -13.99
C ARG A 105 1.83 2.48 -13.15
N PRO A 106 2.74 3.41 -12.81
CA PRO A 106 3.82 3.17 -11.87
C PRO A 106 3.34 3.25 -10.42
N SER A 107 3.99 2.52 -9.52
CA SER A 107 3.78 2.58 -8.08
C SER A 107 5.13 2.59 -7.36
N SER A 108 5.29 3.51 -6.40
CA SER A 108 6.45 3.55 -5.51
C SER A 108 6.23 2.57 -4.37
N GLU A 109 7.14 1.63 -4.19
CA GLU A 109 7.00 0.54 -3.24
C GLU A 109 7.89 0.74 -2.02
N PHE A 110 7.35 0.44 -0.84
CA PHE A 110 7.99 0.66 0.45
C PHE A 110 7.97 -0.59 1.35
N ILE A 111 8.80 -0.59 2.38
CA ILE A 111 8.70 -1.49 3.54
C ILE A 111 8.40 -0.65 4.77
N ILE A 112 7.43 -1.07 5.57
CA ILE A 112 7.08 -0.47 6.86
C ILE A 112 7.12 -1.56 7.94
N SER A 113 7.78 -1.27 9.06
CA SER A 113 7.73 -2.14 10.25
C SER A 113 6.61 -1.64 11.17
N CYS A 114 5.70 -2.53 11.54
CA CYS A 114 4.64 -2.31 12.51
C CYS A 114 5.05 -2.91 13.86
N SER A 115 4.99 -2.13 14.93
CA SER A 115 5.33 -2.59 16.28
C SER A 115 4.17 -3.31 17.00
N LEU A 116 3.16 -3.76 16.26
CA LEU A 116 2.08 -4.63 16.70
C LEU A 116 2.22 -6.03 16.08
N SER A 117 1.70 -7.03 16.78
CA SER A 117 1.56 -8.39 16.24
C SER A 117 0.42 -8.50 15.24
N SER A 118 0.43 -9.53 14.40
CA SER A 118 -0.65 -9.81 13.46
C SER A 118 -2.03 -9.95 14.11
N THR A 119 -2.11 -10.46 15.34
CA THR A 119 -3.36 -10.56 16.11
C THR A 119 -3.86 -9.18 16.52
N GLU A 120 -3.00 -8.33 17.07
CA GLU A 120 -3.38 -6.97 17.48
C GLU A 120 -3.80 -6.11 16.28
N VAL A 121 -3.10 -6.23 15.15
CA VAL A 121 -3.50 -5.54 13.91
C VAL A 121 -4.86 -6.04 13.41
N ARG A 122 -5.09 -7.37 13.42
CA ARG A 122 -6.40 -7.92 13.03
C ARG A 122 -7.52 -7.39 13.92
N ASP A 123 -7.29 -7.27 15.22
CA ASP A 123 -8.27 -6.73 16.17
C ASP A 123 -8.58 -5.26 15.89
N LEU A 124 -7.58 -4.46 15.46
CA LEU A 124 -7.78 -3.08 15.02
C LEU A 124 -8.61 -2.99 13.73
N TYR A 125 -8.24 -3.77 12.71
CA TYR A 125 -8.95 -3.85 11.43
C TYR A 125 -10.43 -4.24 11.62
N ASN A 126 -10.69 -5.24 12.46
CA ASN A 126 -12.05 -5.76 12.71
C ASN A 126 -12.96 -4.79 13.46
N LYS A 127 -12.44 -3.67 13.99
CA LYS A 127 -13.30 -2.61 14.54
C LYS A 127 -14.14 -1.95 13.45
N GLY A 128 -13.71 -2.01 12.19
CA GLY A 128 -14.45 -1.47 11.04
C GLY A 128 -14.69 0.04 11.12
N SER A 129 -13.86 0.76 11.89
CA SER A 129 -14.00 2.19 12.16
C SER A 129 -13.03 3.04 11.33
N GLN A 130 -12.27 2.42 10.45
CA GLN A 130 -11.32 3.08 9.55
C GLN A 130 -12.04 3.75 8.38
N GLU A 131 -11.38 4.73 7.74
CA GLU A 131 -11.99 5.58 6.71
C GLU A 131 -12.38 4.77 5.46
N GLU A 132 -11.59 3.75 5.12
CA GLU A 132 -11.74 2.93 3.91
C GLU A 132 -12.20 1.49 4.20
N ALA A 133 -13.03 1.32 5.24
CA ALA A 133 -13.48 0.00 5.70
C ALA A 133 -14.24 -0.83 4.65
N GLU A 134 -14.75 -0.21 3.57
CA GLU A 134 -15.50 -0.87 2.49
C GLU A 134 -14.61 -1.25 1.29
N GLU A 135 -13.35 -0.79 1.24
CA GLU A 135 -12.42 -1.06 0.14
C GLU A 135 -11.83 -2.48 0.22
N SER A 136 -11.71 -3.02 1.43
CA SER A 136 -11.28 -4.39 1.67
C SER A 136 -12.31 -5.18 2.49
N THR A 137 -12.37 -6.49 2.25
CA THR A 137 -13.33 -7.38 2.90
C THR A 137 -12.69 -8.27 3.96
N HIS A 138 -11.38 -8.51 3.86
CA HIS A 138 -10.64 -9.41 4.73
C HIS A 138 -9.18 -8.96 4.85
N ILE A 139 -8.59 -9.21 6.01
CA ILE A 139 -7.16 -9.07 6.26
C ILE A 139 -6.52 -10.44 6.52
N GLN A 140 -5.37 -10.69 5.88
CA GLN A 140 -4.57 -11.89 6.09
C GLN A 140 -3.12 -11.53 6.42
N PHE A 141 -2.44 -12.41 7.15
CA PHE A 141 -1.04 -12.27 7.51
C PHE A 141 -0.31 -13.55 7.11
N VAL A 142 0.76 -13.40 6.34
CA VAL A 142 1.56 -14.51 5.79
C VAL A 142 2.97 -14.40 6.31
N ASP A 143 3.58 -15.51 6.72
CA ASP A 143 4.95 -15.50 7.25
C ASP A 143 5.91 -14.90 6.21
N ARG A 144 6.84 -14.05 6.69
CA ARG A 144 7.83 -13.36 5.84
C ARG A 144 8.56 -14.32 4.92
N GLU A 145 9.00 -15.47 5.44
CA GLU A 145 9.72 -16.48 4.66
C GLU A 145 8.84 -17.06 3.55
N THR A 146 7.55 -17.33 3.83
CA THR A 146 6.60 -17.76 2.80
C THR A 146 6.43 -16.72 1.70
N VAL A 147 6.40 -15.42 2.03
CA VAL A 147 6.35 -14.34 1.04
C VAL A 147 7.61 -14.27 0.19
N LEU A 148 8.79 -14.46 0.81
CA LEU A 148 10.06 -14.50 0.09
C LEU A 148 10.15 -15.71 -0.86
N ASP A 149 9.50 -16.82 -0.51
CA ASP A 149 9.43 -18.03 -1.33
C ASP A 149 8.32 -18.01 -2.40
N LEU A 150 7.45 -16.99 -2.44
CA LEU A 150 6.39 -16.91 -3.44
C LEU A 150 6.95 -16.91 -4.87
N THR A 151 6.42 -17.79 -5.71
CA THR A 151 6.71 -17.87 -7.15
C THR A 151 5.42 -17.81 -7.97
N PRO A 152 5.50 -17.53 -9.28
CA PRO A 152 4.34 -17.52 -10.16
C PRO A 152 3.48 -18.79 -10.16
N ASP A 153 4.08 -19.93 -9.80
CA ASP A 153 3.42 -21.24 -9.79
C ASP A 153 2.68 -21.52 -8.46
N THR A 154 2.83 -20.66 -7.45
CA THR A 154 2.12 -20.83 -6.17
C THR A 154 0.66 -20.40 -6.28
N ASP A 155 -0.24 -21.14 -5.62
CA ASP A 155 -1.68 -20.82 -5.63
C ASP A 155 -1.95 -19.39 -5.16
N MET A 156 -1.25 -18.94 -4.12
CA MET A 156 -1.37 -17.58 -3.61
C MET A 156 -1.02 -16.53 -4.67
N TRP A 157 0.03 -16.74 -5.47
CA TRP A 157 0.45 -15.79 -6.50
C TRP A 157 -0.63 -15.52 -7.53
N SER A 158 -1.38 -16.55 -7.93
CA SER A 158 -2.48 -16.41 -8.89
C SER A 158 -3.59 -15.47 -8.39
N THR A 159 -3.71 -15.33 -7.06
CA THR A 159 -4.74 -14.51 -6.40
C THR A 159 -4.29 -13.10 -6.02
N LEU A 160 -3.03 -12.73 -6.28
CA LEU A 160 -2.49 -11.40 -5.98
C LEU A 160 -2.76 -10.40 -7.11
N ALA A 161 -3.07 -9.17 -6.71
CA ALA A 161 -3.16 -8.01 -7.61
C ALA A 161 -1.80 -7.70 -8.26
N PRO A 162 -1.76 -7.08 -9.45
CA PRO A 162 -0.51 -6.72 -10.11
C PRO A 162 0.39 -5.78 -9.28
N SER A 163 -0.21 -4.83 -8.55
CA SER A 163 0.44 -3.94 -7.57
C SER A 163 1.19 -4.75 -6.51
N ALA A 164 0.48 -5.59 -5.75
CA ALA A 164 1.10 -6.49 -4.77
C ALA A 164 2.22 -7.36 -5.34
N LYS A 165 2.05 -7.91 -6.56
CA LYS A 165 3.12 -8.68 -7.22
C LYS A 165 4.38 -7.84 -7.43
N GLY A 166 4.23 -6.60 -7.89
CA GLY A 166 5.32 -5.65 -8.05
C GLY A 166 6.04 -5.37 -6.72
N CYS A 167 5.27 -5.07 -5.67
CA CYS A 167 5.78 -4.82 -4.33
C CYS A 167 6.55 -6.02 -3.76
N ILE A 168 6.00 -7.23 -3.85
CA ILE A 168 6.66 -8.47 -3.39
C ILE A 168 7.95 -8.74 -4.16
N MET A 169 7.97 -8.54 -5.48
CA MET A 169 9.18 -8.74 -6.27
C MET A 169 10.31 -7.81 -5.84
N LEU A 170 10.00 -6.54 -5.60
CA LEU A 170 10.99 -5.57 -5.08
C LEU A 170 11.43 -5.92 -3.66
N TYR A 171 10.50 -6.37 -2.81
CA TYR A 171 10.80 -6.82 -1.47
C TYR A 171 11.78 -8.00 -1.45
N LYS A 172 11.59 -8.96 -2.36
CA LYS A 172 12.50 -10.09 -2.58
C LYS A 172 13.88 -9.69 -3.11
N LEU A 173 13.97 -8.61 -3.89
CA LEU A 173 15.27 -8.10 -4.37
C LEU A 173 16.03 -7.31 -3.31
N HIS A 174 15.30 -6.75 -2.34
CA HIS A 174 15.87 -5.98 -1.24
C HIS A 174 16.45 -6.86 -0.12
N ASN A 175 16.02 -8.12 -0.01
CA ASN A 175 16.43 -9.09 1.03
C ASN A 175 17.24 -10.24 0.44
#